data_AF-A0A509L287-F1
#
_entry.id   AF-A0A509L287-F1
#
_cell.length_a   1.000
_cell.length_b   1.000
_cell.length_c   1.000
_cell.angle_alpha   90.00
_cell.angle_beta   90.00
_cell.angle_gamma   90.00
#
_symmetry.space_group_name_H-M   'P 1'
#
loop_
_entity.id
_entity.type
_entity.pdbx_description
1 polymer ?
#
loop_
_entity_poly.entity_id
_entity_poly.type
_entity_poly.pdbx_seq_one_letter_code
_entity_poly.pdbx_strand_id
1 'polypeptide(L)' 'MFKHKEITNIILRSFYEVYNELGDGFLESVYENALYIVLTGYGLCVEKQKDISVFFRGKVIGD' A
#
# COMPACT_ATOMS: atom_id res chain seq x y z
N MET A 1 -3.37 -23.63 2.43
CA MET A 1 -2.22 -22.71 2.30
C MET A 1 -2.73 -21.43 1.63
N PHE A 2 -2.46 -20.24 2.18
CA PHE A 2 -2.95 -18.98 1.60
C PHE A 2 -2.15 -18.61 0.35
N LYS A 3 -2.84 -18.29 -0.76
CA LYS A 3 -2.25 -18.01 -2.08
C LYS A 3 -1.19 -16.89 -2.08
N HIS A 4 -1.33 -15.91 -1.19
CA HIS A 4 -0.50 -14.70 -1.15
C HIS A 4 0.25 -14.52 0.18
N LYS A 5 0.50 -15.61 0.93
CA LYS A 5 1.06 -15.54 2.28
C LYS A 5 2.36 -14.71 2.36
N GLU A 6 3.29 -14.92 1.43
CA GLU A 6 4.60 -14.26 1.46
C GLU A 6 4.50 -12.76 1.24
N ILE A 7 3.80 -12.33 0.18
CA ILE A 7 3.60 -10.90 -0.10
C ILE A 7 2.79 -10.22 1.01
N THR A 8 1.76 -10.88 1.56
CA THR A 8 1.01 -10.35 2.70
C THR A 8 1.90 -10.12 3.92
N ASN A 9 2.81 -11.05 4.23
CA ASN A 9 3.75 -10.88 5.34
C ASN A 9 4.68 -9.67 5.14
N ILE A 10 5.18 -9.45 3.93
CA ILE A 10 6.03 -8.29 3.60
C ILE A 10 5.24 -6.99 3.77
N ILE A 11 4.01 -6.93 3.28
CA ILE A 11 3.14 -5.74 3.41
C ILE A 11 2.87 -5.41 4.88
N LEU A 12 2.49 -6.41 5.68
CA LEU A 12 2.23 -6.22 7.10
C LEU A 12 3.47 -5.74 7.86
N ARG A 13 4.63 -6.34 7.57
CA ARG A 13 5.90 -5.91 8.15
C ARG A 13 6.21 -4.45 7.79
N SER A 14 6.06 -4.09 6.52
CA SER A 14 6.31 -2.74 6.02
C SER A 14 5.41 -1.71 6.70
N PHE A 15 4.14 -2.05 6.92
CA PHE A 15 3.20 -1.21 7.68
C PHE A 15 3.70 -0.94 9.11
N TYR A 16 4.10 -1.98 9.85
CA TYR A 16 4.58 -1.78 11.22
C TYR A 16 5.91 -1.03 11.28
N GLU A 17 6.81 -1.20 10.31
CA GLU A 17 8.05 -0.42 10.23
C GLU A 17 7.74 1.07 10.05
N VAL A 18 6.88 1.41 9.08
CA VAL A 18 6.44 2.81 8.87
C VAL A 18 5.74 3.38 10.10
N TYR A 19 4.83 2.62 10.71
CA TYR A 19 4.12 3.06 11.91
C TYR A 19 5.05 3.28 13.11
N ASN A 20 6.00 2.38 13.34
CA ASN A 20 6.94 2.50 14.46
C ASN A 20 7.94 3.65 14.27
N GLU A 21 8.31 3.96 13.02
CA GLU A 21 9.25 5.03 12.71
C GLU A 21 8.60 6.41 12.69
N LEU A 22 7.42 6.55 12.07
CA LEU A 22 6.75 7.84 11.92
C LEU A 22 5.74 8.15 13.03
N GLY A 23 5.14 7.15 13.65
CA GLY A 23 3.99 7.34 14.54
C GLY A 23 2.75 7.87 13.81
N ASP A 24 1.82 8.44 14.57
CA ASP A 24 0.60 9.09 14.07
C ASP A 24 0.78 10.61 13.88
N GLY A 25 -0.10 11.23 13.07
CA GLY A 25 -0.20 12.69 12.95
C GLY A 25 0.19 13.30 11.60
N PHE A 26 0.59 12.48 10.62
CA PHE A 26 0.90 12.95 9.27
C PHE A 26 -0.29 12.81 8.30
N LEU A 27 -0.18 13.48 7.16
CA LEU A 27 -1.11 13.30 6.05
C LEU A 27 -0.93 11.91 5.42
N GLU A 28 -2.00 11.39 4.82
CA GLU A 28 -1.98 10.11 4.09
C GLU A 28 -0.85 10.03 3.07
N SER A 29 -0.59 11.11 2.33
CA SER A 29 0.47 11.18 1.32
C SER A 29 1.88 10.94 1.91
N VAL A 30 2.10 11.25 3.18
CA VAL A 30 3.36 10.95 3.86
C VAL A 30 3.48 9.45 4.11
N TYR A 31 2.42 8.82 4.62
CA TYR A 31 2.39 7.37 4.83
C TYR A 31 2.48 6.59 3.52
N GLU A 32 1.81 7.05 2.45
CA GLU A 32 1.92 6.47 1.11
C GLU A 32 3.38 6.47 0.61
N ASN A 33 4.06 7.62 0.74
CA ASN A 33 5.46 7.73 0.34
C ASN A 33 6.39 6.84 1.18
N ALA A 34 6.17 6.77 2.50
CA ALA A 34 6.96 5.92 3.38
C ALA A 34 6.77 4.43 3.05
N LEU A 35 5.53 3.99 2.87
CA LEU A 35 5.22 2.61 2.46
C LEU A 35 5.83 2.27 1.11
N TYR A 36 5.78 3.18 0.14
CA TYR A 36 6.44 2.98 -1.16
C TYR A 36 7.94 2.73 -1.01
N ILE A 37 8.65 3.52 -0.20
CA ILE A 37 10.08 3.35 0.04
C ILE A 37 10.36 1.97 0.66
N VAL A 38 9.62 1.59 1.71
CA VAL A 38 9.87 0.33 2.42
C VAL A 38 9.55 -0.88 1.53
N LEU A 39 8.40 -0.87 0.84
CA LEU A 39 7.98 -1.98 -0.03
C LEU A 39 8.92 -2.17 -1.22
N THR A 40 9.37 -1.08 -1.86
CA THR A 40 10.36 -1.14 -2.94
C THR A 40 11.74 -1.58 -2.43
N GLY A 41 12.11 -1.19 -1.20
CA GLY A 41 13.30 -1.67 -0.51
C GLY A 41 13.30 -3.18 -0.27
N TYR A 42 12.13 -3.79 -0.07
CA TYR A 42 11.95 -5.25 -0.05
C TYR A 42 11.95 -5.92 -1.44
N GLY A 43 12.21 -5.16 -2.51
CA GLY A 43 12.28 -5.65 -3.88
C GLY A 43 10.91 -5.87 -4.54
N LEU A 44 9.83 -5.36 -3.96
CA LEU A 44 8.51 -5.42 -4.59
C LEU A 44 8.38 -4.38 -5.71
N CYS A 45 7.69 -4.75 -6.79
CA CYS A 45 7.23 -3.80 -7.79
C CYS A 45 5.98 -3.09 -7.25
N VAL A 46 6.10 -1.78 -7.01
CA VAL A 46 5.02 -0.97 -6.42
C VAL A 46 4.71 0.20 -7.35
N GLU A 47 3.42 0.46 -7.56
CA GLU A 47 2.91 1.64 -8.24
C GLU A 47 2.07 2.44 -7.23
N LYS A 48 2.30 3.75 -7.13
CA LYS A 48 1.48 4.64 -6.30
C LYS A 48 0.33 5.21 -7.12
N GLN A 49 -0.81 5.46 -6.48
CA GLN A 49 -1.97 6.11 -7.09
C GLN A 49 -2.33 5.52 -8.46
N LYS A 50 -2.30 4.19 -8.56
CA LYS A 50 -2.74 3.51 -9.76
C LYS A 50 -4.25 3.71 -9.88
N ASP A 51 -4.68 4.29 -10.98
CA ASP A 51 -6.11 4.44 -11.30
C ASP A 51 -6.79 3.07 -11.28
N ILE A 52 -7.87 2.96 -10.50
CA ILE A 52 -8.70 1.76 -10.39
C ILE A 52 -10.13 2.19 -10.68
N SER A 53 -10.60 1.83 -11.87
CA SER A 53 -11.98 2.10 -12.26
C SER A 53 -12.98 1.56 -11.23
N VAL A 54 -13.73 2.48 -10.63
CA VAL A 54 -14.74 2.19 -9.62
C VAL A 54 -16.06 1.92 -10.31
N PHE A 55 -16.60 0.72 -10.12
CA PHE A 55 -17.87 0.32 -10.72
C PHE A 55 -19.02 0.44 -9.73
N PHE A 56 -20.09 1.15 -10.12
CA PHE A 56 -21.37 1.17 -9.42
C PHE A 56 -22.48 0.73 -10.36
N ARG A 57 -23.19 -0.36 -9.98
CA ARG A 57 -24.28 -0.96 -10.78
C ARG A 57 -23.87 -1.27 -12.23
N GLY A 58 -22.63 -1.74 -12.42
CA GLY A 58 -22.08 -2.07 -13.74
C GLY A 58 -21.64 -0.88 -14.58
N LYS A 59 -21.65 0.35 -14.04
CA LYS A 59 -21.12 1.55 -14.71
C LYS A 59 -19.88 2.05 -13.99
N VAL A 60 -18.88 2.50 -14.74
CA VAL A 60 -17.71 3.21 -14.18
C VAL A 60 -18.18 4.56 -13.65
N ILE A 61 -17.89 4.87 -12.39
CA ILE A 61 -18.24 6.13 -11.72
C ILE A 61 -17.02 6.97 -11.31
N GLY A 62 -15.83 6.44 -11.49
CA GLY A 62 -14.57 7.08 -11.16
C GLY A 62 -13.41 6.17 -11.53
N ASP A 63 -12.22 6.74 -11.47
CA ASP A 63 -10.92 6.09 -11.61
C ASP A 63 -10.14 6.19 -10.29
#